data_AF-A0A6J1E673-F1
#
_entry.id   AF-A0A6J1E673-F1
#
_cell.length_a   1.000
_cell.length_b   1.000
_cell.length_c   1.000
_cell.angle_alpha   90.00
_cell.angle_beta   90.00
_cell.angle_gamma   90.00
#
_symmetry.space_group_name_H-M   'P 1'
#
loop_
_entity.id
_entity.type
_entity.pdbx_description
1 polymer ?
#
loop_
_entity_poly.entity_id
_entity_poly.type
_entity_poly.pdbx_seq_one_letter_code
_entity_poly.pdbx_strand_id
1 'polypeptide(L)'
;MKVFWIWNVKTTNPKKYCVRPNTGIVSPRSTCDVIVTMQAQKEAPPDMQCKDKFLLQSVKTADGVTAKDINAEMFNKEAGHVVEEFKLKVVYVSRPQPPSPVPEGSEEGSSPRGSFSENGNFNDADLNTATRGYVERSEPQDKSAEARALIAKLTEEKNNAMQQNNKLRQELELLKREGRKNAGGVSFLFIILTGLIGIILGYIMKKT
;
A
#
# COMPACT_ATOMS: atom_id res chain seq x y z
N MET A 1 -6.97 -33.97 2.00
CA MET A 1 -5.56 -33.77 2.39
C MET A 1 -5.42 -32.37 3.00
N LYS A 2 -4.81 -32.23 4.18
CA LYS A 2 -4.50 -30.90 4.74
C LYS A 2 -3.27 -30.36 4.02
N VAL A 3 -3.34 -29.13 3.51
CA VAL A 3 -2.24 -28.49 2.78
C VAL A 3 -1.56 -27.50 3.70
N PHE A 4 -0.27 -27.70 3.90
CA PHE A 4 0.61 -26.81 4.65
C PHE A 4 1.42 -25.97 3.68
N TRP A 5 1.90 -24.82 4.16
CA TRP A 5 2.70 -23.91 3.37
C TRP A 5 4.03 -23.64 4.04
N ILE A 6 5.11 -23.99 3.37
CA ILE A 6 6.46 -23.57 3.76
C ILE A 6 6.71 -22.23 3.09
N TRP A 7 7.26 -21.26 3.82
CA TRP A 7 7.55 -19.94 3.28
C TRP A 7 8.91 -19.40 3.71
N ASN A 8 9.47 -18.49 2.90
CA ASN A 8 10.64 -17.71 3.25
C ASN A 8 10.50 -16.25 2.78
N VAL A 9 11.26 -15.35 3.39
CA VAL A 9 11.34 -13.94 2.99
C VAL A 9 12.78 -13.60 2.66
N LYS A 10 12.99 -13.08 1.44
CA LYS A 10 14.25 -12.52 0.96
C LYS A 10 14.12 -11.01 0.77
N THR A 11 15.23 -10.30 0.82
CA THR A 11 15.26 -8.85 0.60
C THR A 11 16.43 -8.46 -0.29
N THR A 12 16.28 -7.41 -1.06
CA THR A 12 17.37 -6.81 -1.85
C THR A 12 18.39 -6.08 -0.99
N ASN A 13 18.11 -5.85 0.31
CA ASN A 13 18.99 -5.11 1.21
C ASN A 13 19.06 -5.70 2.63
N PRO A 14 19.69 -6.88 2.80
CA PRO A 14 19.66 -7.64 4.07
C PRO A 14 20.40 -6.95 5.22
N LYS A 15 21.32 -6.02 4.94
CA LYS A 15 22.01 -5.24 6.00
C LYS A 15 21.08 -4.20 6.63
N LYS A 16 20.10 -3.72 5.87
CA LYS A 16 19.20 -2.64 6.28
C LYS A 16 17.95 -3.13 7.00
N TYR A 17 17.55 -4.39 6.79
CA TYR A 17 16.32 -4.94 7.37
C TYR A 17 16.59 -6.22 8.15
N CYS A 18 15.99 -6.31 9.33
CA CYS A 18 15.87 -7.56 10.06
C CYS A 18 14.45 -8.10 9.86
N VAL A 19 14.34 -9.37 9.43
CA VAL A 19 13.06 -10.05 9.22
C VAL A 19 12.95 -11.20 10.22
N ARG A 20 11.87 -11.24 11.01
CA ARG A 20 11.65 -12.26 12.04
C ARG A 20 10.19 -12.73 12.09
N PRO A 21 9.93 -14.06 11.99
CA PRO A 21 10.84 -15.06 11.42
C PRO A 21 11.10 -14.79 9.94
N ASN A 22 12.21 -15.28 9.37
CA ASN A 22 12.49 -15.14 7.93
C ASN A 22 12.06 -16.37 7.11
N THR A 23 11.70 -17.47 7.78
CA THR A 23 11.14 -18.68 7.20
C THR A 23 10.25 -19.37 8.22
N GLY A 24 9.30 -20.17 7.75
CA GLY A 24 8.42 -20.93 8.63
C GLY A 24 7.43 -21.78 7.87
N ILE A 25 6.48 -22.31 8.64
CA ILE A 25 5.40 -23.16 8.13
C ILE A 25 4.07 -22.56 8.59
N VAL A 26 3.12 -22.45 7.67
CA VAL A 26 1.74 -22.01 7.97
C VAL A 26 0.82 -23.21 7.84
N SER A 27 0.10 -23.47 8.93
CA SER A 27 -0.92 -24.52 8.98
C SER A 27 -2.15 -24.15 8.14
N PRO A 28 -2.93 -25.14 7.67
CA PRO A 28 -4.16 -24.87 6.94
C PRO A 28 -5.08 -23.91 7.71
N ARG A 29 -5.61 -22.90 7.03
CA ARG A 29 -6.51 -21.88 7.60
C ARG A 29 -5.92 -21.10 8.79
N SER A 30 -4.60 -21.03 8.90
CA SER A 30 -3.90 -20.26 9.93
C SER A 30 -3.16 -19.07 9.30
N THR A 31 -2.69 -18.16 10.16
CA THR A 31 -1.91 -16.99 9.77
C THR A 31 -0.60 -16.98 10.57
N CYS A 32 0.43 -16.39 9.99
CA CYS A 32 1.72 -16.18 10.65
C CYS A 32 2.14 -14.72 10.45
N ASP A 33 2.50 -14.07 11.55
CA ASP A 33 2.96 -12.68 11.53
C ASP A 33 4.47 -12.65 11.28
N VAL A 34 4.88 -11.76 10.37
CA VAL A 34 6.27 -11.51 10.03
C VAL A 34 6.61 -10.07 10.35
N ILE A 35 7.57 -9.86 11.24
CA ILE A 35 8.02 -8.53 11.64
C ILE A 35 9.22 -8.16 10.78
N VAL A 36 9.12 -7.01 10.11
CA VAL A 36 10.22 -6.41 9.34
C VAL A 36 10.63 -5.11 10.01
N THR A 37 11.82 -5.11 10.61
CA THR A 37 12.38 -3.94 11.28
C THR A 37 13.51 -3.36 10.45
N MET A 38 13.45 -2.06 10.17
CA MET A 38 14.55 -1.35 9.52
C MET A 38 15.61 -0.98 10.57
N GLN A 39 16.88 -1.18 10.23
CA GLN A 39 18.00 -0.70 11.05
C GLN A 39 18.00 0.83 11.10
N ALA A 40 18.46 1.39 12.21
CA ALA A 40 18.59 2.83 12.38
C ALA A 40 19.49 3.43 11.30
N GLN A 41 18.98 4.45 10.59
CA GLN A 41 19.75 5.19 9.59
C GLN A 41 20.41 6.40 10.26
N LYS A 42 21.63 6.72 9.83
CA LYS A 42 22.36 7.89 10.36
C LYS A 42 21.83 9.21 9.78
N GLU A 43 21.36 9.18 8.55
CA GLU A 43 20.86 10.36 7.83
C GLU A 43 19.68 9.94 6.96
N ALA A 44 18.68 10.82 6.84
CA ALA A 44 17.53 10.56 5.99
C ALA A 44 17.94 10.61 4.51
N PRO A 45 17.55 9.63 3.67
CA PRO A 45 17.83 9.69 2.24
C PRO A 45 17.21 10.97 1.65
N PRO A 46 17.98 11.80 0.94
CA PRO A 46 17.56 13.15 0.54
C PRO A 46 16.27 13.16 -0.30
N ASP A 47 16.05 12.12 -1.09
CA ASP A 47 14.89 12.04 -1.99
C ASP A 47 13.72 11.23 -1.38
N MET A 48 13.85 10.70 -0.16
CA MET A 48 12.92 9.72 0.43
C MET A 48 12.58 8.53 -0.49
N GLN A 49 13.43 8.24 -1.48
CA GLN A 49 13.23 7.13 -2.41
C GLN A 49 13.76 5.84 -1.81
N CYS A 50 12.90 4.81 -1.77
CA CYS A 50 13.30 3.45 -1.44
C CYS A 50 13.14 2.55 -2.67
N LYS A 51 14.25 1.93 -3.09
CA LYS A 51 14.27 0.93 -4.18
C LYS A 51 14.25 -0.51 -3.65
N ASP A 52 14.28 -0.66 -2.33
CA ASP A 52 14.33 -1.96 -1.68
C ASP A 52 13.04 -2.76 -1.93
N LYS A 53 13.19 -4.07 -2.07
CA LYS A 53 12.11 -5.01 -2.33
C LYS A 53 12.25 -6.22 -1.40
N PHE A 54 11.11 -6.74 -0.96
CA PHE A 54 11.00 -8.04 -0.32
C PHE A 54 10.38 -9.04 -1.29
N LEU A 55 10.82 -10.29 -1.19
CA LEU A 55 10.30 -11.41 -1.94
C LEU A 55 9.85 -12.46 -0.93
N LEU A 56 8.55 -12.72 -0.87
CA LEU A 56 7.96 -13.84 -0.14
C LEU A 56 7.88 -15.02 -1.13
N GLN A 57 8.51 -16.15 -0.80
CA GLN A 57 8.34 -17.39 -1.54
C GLN A 57 7.53 -18.37 -0.69
N SER A 58 6.63 -19.14 -1.31
CA SER A 58 5.83 -20.16 -0.64
C SER A 58 5.71 -21.43 -1.46
N VAL A 59 5.71 -22.57 -0.78
CA VAL A 59 5.66 -23.90 -1.39
C VAL A 59 4.62 -24.74 -0.66
N LYS A 60 3.74 -25.41 -1.43
CA LYS A 60 2.73 -26.33 -0.87
C LYS A 60 3.42 -27.61 -0.43
N THR A 61 3.09 -28.08 0.77
CA THR A 61 3.58 -29.36 1.28
C THR A 61 2.49 -30.15 2.01
N ALA A 62 2.73 -31.44 2.17
CA ALA A 62 1.90 -32.34 2.96
C ALA A 62 2.22 -32.22 4.47
N ASP A 63 1.40 -32.85 5.30
CA ASP A 63 1.59 -32.90 6.75
C ASP A 63 2.91 -33.61 7.11
N GLY A 64 3.53 -33.23 8.23
CA GLY A 64 4.75 -33.86 8.76
C GLY A 64 6.07 -33.13 8.49
N VAL A 65 6.07 -32.00 7.78
CA VAL A 65 7.27 -31.17 7.63
C VAL A 65 7.49 -30.30 8.87
N THR A 66 8.68 -30.34 9.45
CA THR A 66 9.07 -29.50 10.57
C THR A 66 9.92 -28.31 10.13
N ALA A 67 10.05 -27.29 10.98
CA ALA A 67 10.89 -26.13 10.69
C ALA A 67 12.37 -26.48 10.43
N LYS A 68 12.84 -27.66 10.90
CA LYS A 68 14.22 -28.14 10.68
C LYS A 68 14.43 -28.72 9.28
N ASP A 69 13.36 -29.16 8.63
CA ASP A 69 13.40 -29.79 7.31
C ASP A 69 13.39 -28.74 6.18
N ILE A 70 13.15 -27.47 6.52
CA ILE A 70 13.13 -26.38 5.55
C ILE A 70 14.55 -26.18 5.00
N ASN A 71 14.75 -26.52 3.73
CA ASN A 71 16.00 -26.32 3.02
C ASN A 71 15.83 -25.31 1.86
N ALA A 72 16.95 -24.88 1.26
CA ALA A 72 16.91 -23.96 0.13
C ALA A 72 16.39 -24.62 -1.17
N GLU A 73 16.57 -25.93 -1.30
CA GLU A 73 16.16 -26.73 -2.47
C GLU A 73 14.64 -26.75 -2.66
N MET A 74 13.86 -26.79 -1.56
CA MET A 74 12.39 -26.73 -1.60
C MET A 74 11.87 -25.48 -2.33
N PHE A 75 12.64 -24.39 -2.32
CA PHE A 75 12.31 -23.14 -3.01
C PHE A 75 12.94 -23.04 -4.41
N ASN A 76 13.57 -24.10 -4.91
CA ASN A 76 14.10 -24.16 -6.25
C ASN A 76 13.02 -24.63 -7.24
N LYS A 77 12.69 -23.76 -8.21
CA LYS A 77 11.75 -24.08 -9.30
C LYS A 77 12.31 -25.12 -10.28
N GLU A 78 13.63 -25.17 -10.46
CA GLU A 78 14.30 -26.14 -11.36
C GLU A 78 14.21 -27.58 -10.84
N ALA A 79 14.02 -27.76 -9.53
CA ALA A 79 13.80 -29.06 -8.90
C ALA A 79 12.37 -29.62 -9.09
N GLY A 80 11.53 -28.95 -9.89
CA GLY A 80 10.15 -29.35 -10.15
C GLY A 80 9.15 -28.94 -9.07
N HIS A 81 9.58 -28.15 -8.07
CA HIS A 81 8.69 -27.62 -7.05
C HIS A 81 7.84 -26.45 -7.59
N VAL A 82 6.55 -26.45 -7.22
CA VAL A 82 5.66 -25.32 -7.50
C VAL A 82 5.88 -24.25 -6.42
N VAL A 83 6.78 -23.30 -6.73
CA VAL A 83 7.11 -22.17 -5.86
C VAL A 83 6.30 -20.95 -6.28
N GLU A 84 5.43 -20.50 -5.39
CA GLU A 84 4.67 -19.25 -5.53
C GLU A 84 5.51 -18.09 -4.97
N GLU A 85 5.57 -16.97 -5.69
CA GLU A 85 6.41 -15.82 -5.33
C GLU A 85 5.59 -14.53 -5.31
N PHE A 86 5.78 -13.75 -4.24
CA PHE A 86 5.10 -12.47 -4.07
C PHE A 86 6.09 -11.37 -3.72
N LYS A 87 6.10 -10.30 -4.53
CA LYS A 87 7.09 -9.22 -4.45
C LYS A 87 6.48 -7.96 -3.85
N LEU A 88 7.08 -7.50 -2.75
CA LEU A 88 6.66 -6.32 -2.00
C LEU A 88 7.67 -5.19 -2.22
N LYS A 89 7.20 -3.97 -2.52
CA LYS A 89 8.05 -2.77 -2.65
C LYS A 89 8.02 -1.99 -1.34
N VAL A 90 9.18 -1.56 -0.87
CA VAL A 90 9.27 -0.66 0.28
C VAL A 90 9.07 0.77 -0.19
N VAL A 91 8.21 1.52 0.51
CA VAL A 91 7.95 2.93 0.24
C VAL A 91 8.13 3.71 1.54
N TYR A 92 8.83 4.84 1.47
CA TYR A 92 8.90 5.76 2.59
C TYR A 92 7.74 6.74 2.51
N VAL A 93 7.11 6.93 3.67
CA VAL A 93 6.03 7.89 3.85
C VAL A 93 6.51 8.95 4.82
N SER A 94 6.24 10.22 4.49
CA SER A 94 6.45 11.32 5.43
C SER A 94 5.55 11.12 6.64
N ARG A 95 6.02 11.55 7.82
CA ARG A 95 5.18 11.53 9.01
C ARG A 95 3.93 12.38 8.75
N PRO A 96 2.72 11.92 9.12
CA PRO A 96 1.53 12.77 9.11
C PRO A 96 1.84 14.03 9.94
N GLN A 97 1.66 15.22 9.36
CA GLN A 97 1.76 16.44 10.16
C GLN A 97 0.68 16.38 11.25
N PRO A 98 1.03 16.65 12.52
CA PRO A 98 0.01 16.80 13.54
C PRO A 98 -0.94 17.94 13.12
N PRO A 99 -2.25 17.85 13.46
CA PRO A 99 -3.16 18.96 13.21
C PRO A 99 -2.59 20.22 13.86
N SER A 100 -2.51 21.32 13.09
CA SER A 100 -1.96 22.59 13.57
C SER A 100 -2.60 22.97 14.90
N PRO A 101 -1.84 23.43 15.92
CA PRO A 101 -2.41 23.89 17.17
C PRO A 101 -3.51 24.91 16.86
N VAL A 102 -4.74 24.57 17.19
CA VAL A 102 -5.85 25.51 17.14
C VAL A 102 -5.45 26.65 18.09
N PRO A 103 -5.45 27.92 17.65
CA PRO A 103 -5.25 29.01 18.59
C PRO A 103 -6.33 28.88 19.66
N GLU A 104 -5.94 28.53 20.89
CA GLU A 104 -6.80 28.72 22.04
C GLU A 104 -7.06 30.22 22.11
N GLY A 105 -8.25 30.62 21.66
CA GLY A 105 -8.76 31.94 21.95
C GLY A 105 -8.79 32.04 23.46
N SER A 106 -7.97 32.94 24.01
CA SER A 106 -7.98 33.30 25.42
C SER A 106 -9.37 33.82 25.78
N GLU A 107 -10.26 32.93 26.20
CA GLU A 107 -11.52 33.28 26.83
C GLU A 107 -11.27 33.67 28.28
N GLU A 108 -10.50 34.74 28.50
CA GLU A 108 -10.59 35.51 29.75
C GLU A 108 -11.84 36.38 29.66
N GLY A 109 -12.98 35.71 29.86
CA GLY A 109 -14.25 36.34 30.14
C GLY A 109 -14.12 37.23 31.36
N SER A 110 -14.18 38.54 31.13
CA SER A 110 -14.39 39.54 32.17
C SER A 110 -15.69 39.24 32.92
N SER A 111 -15.62 39.08 34.24
CA SER A 111 -16.78 39.02 35.14
C SER A 111 -16.85 40.30 36.00
N PRO A 112 -17.97 41.06 36.00
CA PRO A 112 -18.10 42.30 36.76
C PRO A 112 -18.77 42.10 38.15
N ARG A 113 -18.36 42.95 39.11
CA ARG A 113 -18.81 43.11 40.53
C ARG A 113 -18.21 42.12 41.56
N GLY A 114 -17.79 42.52 42.76
CA GLY A 114 -17.96 43.79 43.48
C GLY A 114 -16.96 43.98 44.65
N SER A 115 -16.93 45.23 45.11
CA SER A 115 -16.18 45.90 46.21
C SER A 115 -15.80 45.07 47.44
N PHE A 116 -14.64 45.39 48.08
CA PHE A 116 -14.51 46.01 49.43
C PHE A 116 -13.06 46.55 49.66
N SER A 117 -12.96 47.61 50.47
CA SER A 117 -11.88 48.62 50.69
C SER A 117 -10.52 48.16 51.24
N GLU A 118 -9.45 48.96 51.02
CA GLU A 118 -8.86 49.87 52.05
C GLU A 118 -7.81 50.85 51.44
N ASN A 119 -7.77 52.08 51.97
CA ASN A 119 -7.00 53.30 51.64
C ASN A 119 -5.45 53.12 51.50
N GLY A 120 -4.68 53.99 50.82
CA GLY A 120 -5.02 55.28 50.21
C GLY A 120 -3.87 55.99 49.46
N ASN A 121 -4.30 56.94 48.62
CA ASN A 121 -3.73 58.25 48.26
C ASN A 121 -2.26 58.41 47.84
N PHE A 122 -2.00 58.57 46.53
CA PHE A 122 -1.12 59.63 45.97
C PHE A 122 -1.50 59.92 44.51
N ASN A 123 -1.39 61.19 44.11
CA ASN A 123 -1.97 61.79 42.92
C ASN A 123 -1.21 61.52 41.61
N ASP A 124 -2.00 61.61 40.54
CA ASP A 124 -1.76 61.53 39.10
C ASP A 124 -0.86 62.64 38.53
N ALA A 125 0.02 62.28 37.58
CA ALA A 125 0.40 63.09 36.41
C ALA A 125 1.38 62.35 35.47
N ASP A 126 1.00 62.32 34.20
CA ASP A 126 1.83 62.27 32.98
C ASP A 126 2.62 60.99 32.60
N LEU A 127 2.26 60.42 31.45
CA LEU A 127 3.06 60.43 30.20
C LEU A 127 2.42 59.45 29.19
N ASN A 128 1.43 59.87 28.39
CA ASN A 128 1.61 60.40 27.03
C ASN A 128 2.60 59.63 26.13
N THR A 129 2.09 59.20 24.97
CA THR A 129 2.72 59.33 23.63
C THR A 129 3.00 58.03 22.87
N ALA A 130 2.13 57.86 21.86
CA ALA A 130 2.42 57.37 20.50
C ALA A 130 2.64 55.86 20.34
N THR A 131 2.11 55.20 19.29
CA THR A 131 1.96 55.72 17.93
C THR A 131 0.82 54.99 17.22
N ARG A 132 -0.10 55.78 16.66
CA ARG A 132 -1.09 55.37 15.66
C ARG A 132 -0.40 54.90 14.39
N GLY A 133 -1.03 53.93 13.72
CA GLY A 133 -0.81 53.61 12.30
C GLY A 133 -0.23 52.21 12.16
N TYR A 134 -0.95 51.21 11.67
CA TYR A 134 -1.63 51.22 10.38
C TYR A 134 -2.76 50.18 10.39
N VAL A 135 -3.98 50.60 10.08
CA VAL A 135 -5.14 49.73 9.82
C VAL A 135 -5.23 49.51 8.30
N GLU A 136 -5.77 48.33 7.94
CA GLU A 136 -6.19 47.84 6.61
C GLU A 136 -5.09 47.21 5.73
N ARG A 137 -5.27 46.04 5.11
CA ARG A 137 -6.52 45.40 4.66
C ARG A 137 -6.29 43.92 4.26
N SER A 138 -7.26 43.06 4.62
CA SER A 138 -7.73 41.84 3.91
C SER A 138 -6.72 40.76 3.46
N GLU A 139 -6.49 39.68 4.24
CA GLU A 139 -6.06 38.34 3.74
C GLU A 139 -6.35 37.10 4.66
N PRO A 140 -7.49 36.95 5.38
CA PRO A 140 -7.86 35.63 5.93
C PRO A 140 -8.77 34.79 5.01
N GLN A 141 -9.49 35.42 4.09
CA GLN A 141 -10.61 34.79 3.38
C GLN A 141 -10.19 34.04 2.10
N ASP A 142 -9.16 34.53 1.40
CA ASP A 142 -8.70 33.97 0.11
C ASP A 142 -8.07 32.58 0.28
N LYS A 143 -7.29 32.36 1.34
CA LYS A 143 -6.72 31.04 1.68
C LYS A 143 -7.80 29.98 1.94
N SER A 144 -8.94 30.38 2.53
CA SER A 144 -10.07 29.46 2.74
C SER A 144 -10.78 29.12 1.43
N ALA A 145 -10.84 30.04 0.47
CA ALA A 145 -11.44 29.80 -0.83
C ALA A 145 -10.55 28.87 -1.68
N GLU A 146 -9.24 29.11 -1.68
CA GLU A 146 -8.26 28.26 -2.36
C GLU A 146 -8.26 26.82 -1.81
N ALA A 147 -8.28 26.65 -0.49
CA ALA A 147 -8.36 25.33 0.14
C ALA A 147 -9.65 24.58 -0.25
N ARG A 148 -10.80 25.26 -0.29
CA ARG A 148 -12.07 24.67 -0.73
C ARG A 148 -12.05 24.30 -2.21
N ALA A 149 -11.45 25.13 -3.06
CA ALA A 149 -11.27 24.85 -4.48
C ALA A 149 -10.39 23.62 -4.72
N LEU A 150 -9.29 23.49 -3.97
CA LEU A 150 -8.42 22.32 -4.01
C LEU A 150 -9.14 21.04 -3.57
N ILE A 151 -9.91 21.09 -2.48
CA ILE A 151 -10.71 19.94 -2.02
C ILE A 151 -11.76 19.55 -3.05
N ALA A 152 -12.46 20.52 -3.65
CA ALA A 152 -13.45 20.27 -4.69
C ALA A 152 -12.81 19.58 -5.91
N LYS A 153 -11.67 20.11 -6.39
CA LYS A 153 -10.93 19.54 -7.50
C LYS A 153 -10.44 18.12 -7.20
N LEU A 154 -9.87 17.89 -6.02
CA LEU A 154 -9.38 16.55 -5.63
C LEU A 154 -10.53 15.54 -5.50
N THR A 155 -11.69 15.99 -5.03
CA THR A 155 -12.90 15.17 -4.92
C THR A 155 -13.44 14.79 -6.29
N GLU A 156 -13.44 15.74 -7.24
CA GLU A 156 -13.81 15.49 -8.62
C GLU A 156 -12.83 14.50 -9.29
N GLU A 157 -11.51 14.72 -9.16
CA GLU A 157 -10.50 13.80 -9.70
C GLU A 157 -10.61 12.39 -9.11
N LYS A 158 -10.87 12.27 -7.80
CA LYS A 158 -11.11 10.98 -7.14
C LYS A 158 -12.35 10.27 -7.70
N ASN A 159 -13.45 11.00 -7.89
CA ASN A 159 -14.68 10.45 -8.45
C ASN A 159 -14.47 9.98 -9.89
N ASN A 160 -13.76 10.77 -10.69
CA ASN A 160 -13.38 10.42 -12.07
C ASN A 160 -12.52 9.16 -12.10
N ALA A 161 -11.50 9.06 -11.25
CA ALA A 161 -10.63 7.88 -11.16
C ALA A 161 -11.39 6.63 -10.69
N MET A 162 -12.30 6.78 -9.72
CA MET A 162 -13.14 5.69 -9.23
C MET A 162 -14.09 5.17 -10.32
N GLN A 163 -14.67 6.08 -11.12
CA GLN A 163 -15.52 5.72 -12.25
C GLN A 163 -14.75 4.95 -13.34
N GLN A 164 -13.54 5.40 -13.69
CA GLN A 164 -12.66 4.69 -14.63
C GLN A 164 -12.28 3.30 -14.11
N ASN A 165 -11.96 3.18 -12.81
CA ASN A 165 -11.62 1.89 -12.19
C ASN A 165 -12.80 0.90 -12.24
N ASN A 166 -14.02 1.38 -11.96
CA ASN A 166 -15.23 0.57 -12.04
C ASN A 166 -15.51 0.10 -13.48
N LYS A 167 -15.32 0.97 -14.48
CA LYS A 167 -15.46 0.60 -15.90
C LYS A 167 -14.46 -0.49 -16.31
N LEU A 168 -13.18 -0.31 -15.97
CA LEU A 168 -12.14 -1.31 -16.26
C LEU A 168 -12.43 -2.67 -15.61
N ARG A 169 -12.93 -2.67 -14.37
CA ARG A 169 -13.35 -3.90 -13.70
C ARG A 169 -14.49 -4.60 -14.45
N GLN A 170 -15.42 -3.85 -15.00
CA GLN A 170 -16.51 -4.40 -15.82
C GLN A 170 -15.99 -4.99 -17.14
N GLU A 171 -15.08 -4.30 -17.83
CA GLU A 171 -14.45 -4.82 -19.05
C GLU A 171 -13.65 -6.10 -18.79
N LEU A 172 -12.93 -6.18 -17.66
CA LEU A 172 -12.22 -7.39 -17.26
C LEU A 172 -13.16 -8.57 -16.98
N GLU A 173 -14.31 -8.35 -16.34
CA GLU A 173 -15.30 -9.40 -16.11
C GLU A 173 -15.94 -9.89 -17.42
N LEU A 174 -16.17 -9.00 -18.38
CA LEU A 174 -16.65 -9.37 -19.72
C LEU A 174 -15.63 -10.22 -20.48
N LEU A 175 -14.37 -9.78 -20.54
CA LEU A 175 -13.29 -10.52 -21.19
C LEU A 175 -13.05 -11.89 -20.55
N LYS A 176 -13.12 -11.97 -19.22
CA LYS A 176 -13.03 -13.25 -18.49
C LYS A 176 -14.17 -14.19 -18.82
N ARG A 177 -15.40 -13.67 -18.95
CA ARG A 177 -16.57 -14.45 -19.35
C ARG A 177 -16.49 -14.92 -20.80
N GLU A 178 -15.94 -14.10 -21.69
CA GLU A 178 -15.71 -14.44 -23.10
C GLU A 178 -14.57 -15.46 -23.27
N GLY A 179 -13.46 -15.28 -22.54
CA GLY A 179 -12.38 -16.26 -22.48
C GLY A 179 -12.86 -17.63 -21.96
N ARG A 180 -13.81 -17.68 -21.02
CA ARG A 180 -14.46 -18.93 -20.59
C ARG A 180 -15.35 -19.57 -21.65
N LYS A 181 -15.92 -18.81 -22.59
CA LYS A 181 -16.71 -19.35 -23.72
C LYS A 181 -15.82 -19.91 -24.83
N ASN A 182 -14.64 -19.30 -25.02
CA ASN A 182 -13.67 -19.72 -26.03
C ASN A 182 -12.66 -20.77 -25.52
N ALA A 183 -12.70 -21.13 -24.23
CA ALA A 183 -11.95 -22.25 -23.65
C ALA A 183 -12.61 -23.61 -24.00
N GLY A 184 -12.99 -23.79 -25.26
CA GLY A 184 -13.38 -25.08 -25.82
C GLY A 184 -12.13 -25.81 -26.29
N GLY A 185 -11.97 -27.06 -25.85
CA GLY A 185 -10.84 -27.92 -26.23
C GLY A 185 -10.65 -28.07 -27.74
N VAL A 186 -9.57 -28.76 -28.11
CA VAL A 186 -9.14 -28.99 -29.50
C VAL A 186 -10.34 -29.21 -30.42
N SER A 187 -10.55 -28.28 -31.36
CA SER A 187 -11.70 -28.33 -32.28
C SER A 187 -11.75 -29.70 -32.97
N PHE A 188 -12.93 -30.32 -33.03
CA PHE A 188 -13.14 -31.61 -33.72
C PHE A 188 -12.55 -31.63 -35.14
N LEU A 189 -12.50 -30.46 -35.79
CA LEU A 189 -11.87 -30.28 -37.10
C LEU A 189 -10.37 -30.64 -37.09
N PHE A 190 -9.62 -30.29 -36.04
CA PHE A 190 -8.21 -30.64 -35.89
C PHE A 190 -7.98 -32.14 -35.70
N ILE A 191 -8.92 -32.82 -35.01
CA ILE A 191 -8.87 -34.28 -34.82
C ILE A 191 -9.10 -34.99 -36.16
N ILE A 192 -10.07 -34.51 -36.95
CA ILE A 192 -10.35 -35.04 -38.28
C ILE A 192 -9.14 -34.78 -39.20
N LEU A 193 -8.55 -33.58 -39.16
CA LEU A 193 -7.41 -33.23 -40.00
C LEU A 193 -6.18 -34.11 -39.72
N THR A 194 -5.84 -34.33 -38.45
CA THR A 194 -4.73 -35.20 -38.06
C THR A 194 -4.99 -36.67 -38.42
N GLY A 195 -6.23 -37.15 -38.30
CA GLY A 195 -6.62 -38.49 -38.75
C GLY A 195 -6.45 -38.68 -40.26
N LEU A 196 -6.90 -37.72 -41.07
CA LEU A 196 -6.76 -37.78 -42.53
C LEU A 196 -5.29 -37.76 -42.97
N ILE A 197 -4.47 -36.90 -42.34
CA ILE A 197 -3.02 -36.85 -42.60
C ILE A 197 -2.39 -38.22 -42.31
N GLY A 198 -2.73 -38.86 -41.18
CA GLY A 198 -2.23 -40.19 -40.84
C GLY A 198 -2.62 -41.27 -41.84
N ILE A 199 -3.86 -41.25 -42.34
CA ILE A 199 -4.34 -42.19 -43.38
C ILE A 199 -3.57 -41.99 -44.68
N ILE A 200 -3.37 -40.74 -45.10
CA ILE A 200 -2.64 -40.42 -46.35
C ILE A 200 -1.18 -40.86 -46.24
N LEU A 201 -0.49 -40.54 -45.13
CA LEU A 201 0.88 -40.98 -44.90
C LEU A 201 1.00 -42.52 -44.84
N GLY A 202 0.07 -43.19 -44.17
CA GLY A 202 0.04 -44.65 -44.11
C GLY A 202 -0.18 -45.30 -45.48
N TYR A 203 -1.01 -44.70 -46.33
CA TYR A 203 -1.24 -45.17 -47.69
C TYR A 203 -0.01 -44.99 -48.59
N ILE A 204 0.70 -43.86 -48.44
CA ILE A 204 1.93 -43.57 -49.21
C ILE A 204 3.07 -44.51 -48.80
N MET A 205 3.26 -44.76 -47.50
CA MET A 205 4.28 -45.69 -46.99
C MET A 205 4.01 -47.15 -47.36
N LYS A 206 2.74 -47.55 -47.51
CA LYS A 206 2.38 -48.92 -47.95
C LYS A 206 2.59 -49.14 -49.44
N LYS A 207 2.58 -48.05 -50.23
CA LYS A 207 2.66 -48.08 -51.69
C LYS A 207 4.08 -47.86 -52.23
N THR A 208 5.01 -47.44 -51.37
CA THR A 208 6.45 -47.34 -51.65
C THR A 208 7.13 -48.61 -51.14
#